data_AF-A0A7V1CWG9-F1
#
_entry.id   AF-A0A7V1CWG9-F1
#
_cell.length_a   1.000
_cell.length_b   1.000
_cell.length_c   1.000
_cell.angle_alpha   90.00
_cell.angle_beta   90.00
_cell.angle_gamma   90.00
#
_symmetry.space_group_name_H-M   'P 1'
#
loop_
_entity.id
_entity.type
_entity.pdbx_description
1 polymer ?
#
loop_
_entity_poly.entity_id
_entity_poly.type
_entity_poly.pdbx_seq_one_letter_code
_entity_poly.pdbx_strand_id
1 'polypeptide(L)'
;VDGNFDFSTQFRATTISVSSQGNAQYVLAGMDSLIAVVDKKRAELGAVQNRFQSTIRNQSNISENLSAAKSRIKDTDFAQETANLTKMQILQQASQTILSQANQRPQAALSLLG
;
A
#
# COMPACT_ATOMS: atom_id res chain seq x y z
N VAL A 1 -5.46 -43.90 36.66
CA VAL A 1 -6.92 -43.86 36.48
C VAL A 1 -7.13 -42.74 35.50
N ASP A 2 -6.80 -43.04 34.24
CA ASP A 2 -6.51 -42.00 33.25
C ASP A 2 -7.69 -42.01 32.29
N GLY A 3 -8.79 -41.43 32.77
CA GLY A 3 -9.99 -41.24 31.98
C GLY A 3 -9.72 -40.18 30.93
N ASN A 4 -9.68 -40.56 29.67
CA ASN A 4 -9.60 -39.66 28.53
C ASN A 4 -10.87 -38.78 28.51
N PHE A 5 -10.80 -37.54 29.00
CA PHE A 5 -11.90 -36.58 29.00
C PHE A 5 -12.05 -35.92 27.63
N ASP A 6 -12.39 -36.71 26.61
CA ASP A 6 -12.69 -36.19 25.27
C ASP A 6 -14.07 -35.52 25.26
N PHE A 7 -14.14 -34.30 24.72
CA PHE A 7 -15.36 -33.49 24.62
C PHE A 7 -16.51 -34.27 23.96
N SER A 8 -16.19 -35.13 22.99
CA SER A 8 -17.16 -35.97 22.27
C SER A 8 -17.84 -37.03 23.15
N THR A 9 -17.18 -37.47 24.23
CA THR A 9 -17.63 -38.57 25.08
C THR A 9 -18.40 -38.12 26.32
N GLN A 10 -18.14 -36.90 26.82
CA GLN A 10 -18.78 -36.35 28.02
C GLN A 10 -19.96 -35.42 27.71
N PHE A 11 -19.95 -34.73 26.57
CA PHE A 11 -20.93 -33.70 26.21
C PHE A 11 -21.90 -34.18 25.11
N ARG A 12 -22.62 -35.28 25.35
CA ARG A 12 -23.78 -35.67 24.53
C ARG A 12 -25.00 -34.89 25.03
N ALA A 13 -25.85 -34.37 24.14
CA ALA A 13 -27.05 -33.60 24.53
C ALA A 13 -27.99 -34.36 25.49
N THR A 14 -27.91 -35.69 25.52
CA THR A 14 -28.66 -36.57 26.43
C THR A 14 -28.02 -36.72 27.82
N THR A 15 -26.75 -36.32 28.03
CA THR A 15 -26.01 -36.43 29.30
C THR A 15 -25.78 -35.09 30.01
N ILE A 16 -26.10 -33.96 29.38
CA ILE A 16 -26.10 -32.65 30.05
C ILE A 16 -27.31 -32.61 31.00
N SER A 17 -27.08 -32.86 32.28
CA SER A 17 -28.11 -32.80 33.30
C SER A 17 -27.63 -32.04 34.53
N VAL A 18 -28.48 -31.17 35.06
CA VAL A 18 -28.25 -30.43 36.31
C VAL A 18 -29.05 -31.00 37.48
N SER A 19 -29.66 -32.18 37.31
CA SER A 19 -30.56 -32.79 38.30
C SER A 19 -29.86 -33.28 39.58
N SER A 20 -28.52 -33.36 39.58
CA SER A 20 -27.69 -33.71 40.74
C SER A 20 -26.53 -32.74 40.86
N GLN A 21 -26.11 -32.46 42.10
CA GLN A 21 -24.98 -31.58 42.41
C GLN A 21 -23.70 -31.98 41.67
N GLY A 22 -23.41 -33.27 41.56
CA GLY A 22 -22.22 -33.77 40.84
C GLY A 22 -22.30 -33.50 39.34
N ASN A 23 -23.45 -33.77 38.73
CA ASN A 23 -23.65 -33.55 37.29
C ASN A 23 -23.62 -32.06 36.94
N ALA A 24 -24.18 -31.19 37.80
CA ALA A 24 -24.09 -29.75 37.64
C ALA A 24 -22.64 -29.24 37.63
N GLN A 25 -21.77 -29.78 38.49
CA GLN A 25 -20.33 -29.42 38.50
C GLN A 25 -19.62 -29.85 37.21
N TYR A 26 -19.92 -31.05 36.68
CA TYR A 26 -19.35 -31.51 35.42
C TYR A 26 -19.80 -30.65 34.22
N VAL A 27 -21.07 -30.26 34.19
CA VAL A 27 -21.60 -29.37 33.14
C VAL A 27 -20.91 -28.01 33.20
N LEU A 28 -20.75 -27.42 34.39
CA LEU A 28 -20.04 -26.15 34.56
C LEU A 28 -18.57 -26.24 34.09
N ALA A 29 -17.85 -27.28 34.50
CA ALA A 29 -16.47 -27.49 34.08
C ALA A 29 -16.32 -27.64 32.55
N GLY A 30 -17.27 -28.32 31.90
CA GLY A 30 -17.30 -28.44 30.44
C GLY A 30 -17.63 -27.12 29.74
N MET A 31 -18.55 -26.33 30.30
CA MET A 31 -18.85 -24.98 29.79
C MET A 31 -17.64 -24.04 29.91
N ASP A 32 -16.92 -24.07 31.03
CA ASP A 32 -15.70 -23.27 31.21
C ASP A 32 -14.62 -23.63 30.19
N SER A 33 -14.46 -24.93 29.91
CA SER A 33 -13.54 -25.40 28.86
C SER A 33 -13.95 -24.89 27.47
N LEU A 34 -15.25 -24.93 27.15
CA LEU A 34 -15.77 -24.39 25.89
C LEU A 34 -15.58 -22.88 25.76
N ILE A 35 -15.84 -22.14 26.83
CA ILE A 35 -15.61 -20.69 26.88
C ILE A 35 -14.12 -20.41 26.64
N ALA A 36 -13.22 -21.14 27.31
CA ALA A 36 -11.78 -20.99 27.12
C ALA A 36 -11.35 -21.25 25.65
N VAL A 37 -11.96 -22.21 24.96
CA VAL A 37 -11.70 -22.45 23.53
C VAL A 37 -12.17 -21.27 22.68
N VAL A 38 -13.37 -20.76 22.91
CA VAL A 38 -13.91 -19.59 22.20
C VAL A 38 -13.05 -18.36 22.45
N ASP A 39 -12.63 -18.12 23.69
CA ASP A 39 -11.79 -16.99 24.08
C ASP A 39 -10.41 -17.09 23.43
N LYS A 40 -9.83 -18.30 23.38
CA LYS A 40 -8.58 -18.55 22.63
C LYS A 40 -8.74 -18.17 21.15
N LYS A 41 -9.83 -18.57 20.51
CA LYS A 41 -10.09 -18.19 19.11
C LYS A 41 -10.33 -16.69 18.93
N ARG A 42 -11.03 -16.03 19.87
CA ARG A 42 -11.18 -14.57 19.87
C ARG A 42 -9.84 -13.85 20.02
N ALA A 43 -8.96 -14.34 20.89
CA ALA A 43 -7.62 -13.79 21.06
C ALA A 43 -6.76 -13.96 19.80
N GLU A 44 -6.79 -15.14 19.16
CA GLU A 44 -6.12 -15.37 17.86
C GLU A 44 -6.63 -14.40 16.79
N LEU A 45 -7.95 -14.20 16.69
CA LEU A 45 -8.55 -13.23 15.75
C LEU A 45 -8.14 -11.79 16.07
N GLY A 46 -8.11 -11.39 17.34
CA GLY A 46 -7.65 -10.07 17.77
C GLY A 46 -6.18 -9.82 17.42
N ALA A 47 -5.31 -10.83 17.58
CA ALA A 47 -3.90 -10.74 17.18
C ALA A 47 -3.77 -10.58 15.66
N VAL A 48 -4.55 -11.34 14.87
CA VAL A 48 -4.58 -11.22 13.42
C VAL A 48 -5.10 -9.85 12.97
N GLN A 49 -6.12 -9.30 13.61
CA GLN A 49 -6.62 -7.95 13.35
C GLN A 49 -5.53 -6.89 13.60
N ASN A 50 -4.80 -6.97 14.71
CA ASN A 50 -3.68 -6.08 14.99
C ASN A 50 -2.59 -6.15 13.89
N ARG A 51 -2.26 -7.37 13.45
CA ARG A 51 -1.32 -7.59 12.34
C ARG A 51 -1.81 -6.98 11.03
N PHE A 52 -3.10 -7.14 10.71
CA PHE A 52 -3.69 -6.50 9.53
C PHE A 52 -3.65 -4.98 9.61
N GLN A 53 -4.01 -4.39 10.75
CA GLN A 53 -3.94 -2.93 10.93
C GLN A 53 -2.50 -2.42 10.76
N SER A 54 -1.50 -3.11 11.32
CA SER A 54 -0.09 -2.74 11.13
C SER A 54 0.34 -2.85 9.66
N THR A 55 -0.06 -3.92 9.00
CA THR A 55 0.24 -4.17 7.58
C THR A 55 -0.41 -3.10 6.68
N ILE A 56 -1.65 -2.72 6.96
CA ILE A 56 -2.38 -1.67 6.24
C ILE A 56 -1.66 -0.33 6.41
N ARG A 57 -1.34 0.08 7.63
CA ARG A 57 -0.60 1.33 7.87
C ARG A 57 0.73 1.36 7.13
N ASN A 58 1.48 0.26 7.17
CA ASN A 58 2.73 0.14 6.44
C ASN A 58 2.52 0.24 4.92
N GLN A 59 1.53 -0.46 4.36
CA GLN A 59 1.21 -0.40 2.94
C GLN A 59 0.74 0.99 2.49
N SER A 60 -0.05 1.68 3.29
CA SER A 60 -0.46 3.07 3.01
C SER A 60 0.75 4.00 2.93
N ASN A 61 1.68 3.91 3.89
CA ASN A 61 2.92 4.69 3.86
C ASN A 61 3.78 4.35 2.62
N ILE A 62 3.89 3.07 2.25
CA ILE A 62 4.62 2.66 1.05
C ILE A 62 3.94 3.22 -0.21
N SER A 63 2.61 3.15 -0.30
CA SER A 63 1.85 3.66 -1.44
C SER A 63 2.00 5.17 -1.59
N GLU A 64 1.98 5.93 -0.49
CA GLU A 64 2.21 7.37 -0.49
C GLU A 64 3.63 7.71 -0.95
N ASN A 65 4.64 7.04 -0.39
CA ASN A 65 6.03 7.23 -0.79
C ASN A 65 6.27 6.88 -2.27
N LEU A 66 5.66 5.80 -2.76
CA LEU A 66 5.75 5.39 -4.16
C LEU A 66 5.06 6.40 -5.08
N SER A 67 3.87 6.88 -4.70
CA SER A 67 3.16 7.91 -5.46
C SER A 67 3.97 9.21 -5.54
N ALA A 68 4.54 9.67 -4.42
CA ALA A 68 5.40 10.84 -4.37
C ALA A 68 6.68 10.66 -5.20
N ALA A 69 7.32 9.48 -5.15
CA ALA A 69 8.46 9.16 -6.00
C ALA A 69 8.09 9.17 -7.49
N LYS A 70 6.96 8.54 -7.85
CA LYS A 70 6.45 8.52 -9.23
C LYS A 70 6.09 9.91 -9.75
N SER A 71 5.47 10.76 -8.92
CA SER A 71 5.20 12.16 -9.27
C SER A 71 6.50 12.90 -9.56
N ARG A 72 7.51 12.80 -8.66
CA ARG A 72 8.81 13.43 -8.87
C ARG A 72 9.49 13.00 -10.17
N ILE A 73 9.47 11.71 -10.49
CA ILE A 73 10.03 11.20 -11.76
C ILE A 73 9.27 11.82 -12.93
N LYS A 74 7.93 11.72 -12.95
CA LYS A 74 7.10 12.23 -14.04
C LYS A 74 7.25 13.75 -14.22
N ASP A 75 7.26 14.51 -13.12
CA ASP A 75 7.37 15.97 -13.15
C ASP A 75 8.78 16.41 -13.59
N THR A 76 9.83 15.67 -13.20
CA THR A 76 11.20 15.92 -13.65
C THR A 76 11.36 15.63 -15.15
N ASP A 77 10.82 14.50 -15.63
CA ASP A 77 10.84 14.14 -17.04
C ASP A 77 10.08 15.18 -17.89
N PHE A 78 8.94 15.66 -17.40
CA PHE A 78 8.17 16.70 -18.08
C PHE A 78 8.91 18.05 -18.11
N ALA A 79 9.56 18.43 -17.01
CA ALA A 79 10.39 19.64 -16.97
C ALA A 79 11.57 19.56 -17.94
N GLN A 80 12.23 18.39 -18.04
CA GLN A 80 13.35 18.17 -18.94
C GLN A 80 12.92 18.21 -20.42
N GLU A 81 11.81 17.55 -20.76
CA GLU A 81 11.27 17.56 -22.13
C GLU A 81 10.81 18.95 -22.53
N THR A 82 10.13 19.68 -21.62
CA THR A 82 9.71 21.06 -21.85
C THR A 82 10.92 21.98 -22.05
N ALA A 83 11.97 21.84 -21.23
CA ALA A 83 13.20 22.62 -21.39
C ALA A 83 13.89 22.33 -22.73
N ASN A 84 13.89 21.07 -23.17
CA ASN A 84 14.44 20.68 -24.47
C ASN A 84 13.62 21.26 -25.63
N LEU A 85 12.29 21.17 -25.57
CA LEU A 85 11.38 21.77 -26.54
C LEU A 85 11.60 23.30 -26.63
N THR A 86 11.66 24.00 -25.49
CA THR A 86 11.94 25.44 -25.46
C THR A 86 13.32 25.76 -26.04
N LYS A 87 14.36 24.97 -25.70
CA LYS A 87 15.70 25.12 -26.29
C LYS A 87 15.67 24.97 -27.81
N MET A 88 14.95 23.98 -28.33
CA MET A 88 14.80 23.76 -29.77
C MET A 88 14.04 24.92 -30.45
N GLN A 89 13.00 25.45 -29.83
CA GLN A 89 12.26 26.61 -30.34
C GLN A 89 13.14 27.86 -30.39
N ILE A 90 13.91 28.13 -29.33
CA ILE A 90 14.88 29.24 -29.29
C ILE A 90 15.95 29.06 -30.37
N LEU A 91 16.49 27.85 -30.54
CA LEU A 91 17.46 27.55 -31.60
C LEU A 91 16.88 27.78 -33.00
N GLN A 92 15.62 27.40 -33.25
CA GLN A 92 14.97 27.66 -34.53
C GLN A 92 14.77 29.16 -34.78
N GLN A 93 14.28 29.91 -33.79
CA GLN A 93 14.12 31.36 -33.90
C GLN A 93 15.47 32.06 -34.11
N ALA A 94 16.49 31.70 -33.33
CA ALA A 94 17.85 32.20 -33.48
C ALA A 94 18.44 31.86 -34.85
N SER A 95 18.19 30.66 -35.38
CA SER A 95 18.66 30.27 -36.70
C SER A 95 18.01 31.11 -37.81
N GLN A 96 16.72 31.44 -37.68
CA GLN A 96 16.05 32.35 -38.63
C GLN A 96 16.61 33.78 -38.55
N THR A 97 16.82 34.31 -37.33
CA THR A 97 17.41 35.64 -37.14
C THR A 97 18.85 35.70 -37.63
N ILE A 98 19.68 34.69 -37.31
CA ILE A 98 21.07 34.59 -37.78
C ILE A 98 21.09 34.45 -39.30
N LEU A 99 20.21 33.65 -39.91
CA LEU A 99 20.13 33.54 -41.37
C LEU A 99 19.75 34.89 -42.02
N SER A 100 18.81 35.63 -41.43
CA SER A 100 18.46 36.98 -41.91
C SER A 100 19.62 37.98 -41.81
N GLN A 101 20.38 37.95 -40.70
CA GLN A 101 21.58 38.79 -40.53
C GLN A 101 22.72 38.37 -41.47
N ALA A 102 22.91 37.07 -41.68
CA ALA A 102 23.89 36.53 -42.61
C ALA A 102 23.55 36.89 -44.06
N ASN A 103 22.27 36.95 -44.43
CA ASN A 103 21.82 37.37 -45.77
C ASN A 103 21.93 38.89 -46.01
N GLN A 104 21.93 39.72 -44.97
CA GLN A 104 22.08 41.17 -45.10
C GLN A 104 23.54 41.63 -45.19
N ARG A 105 24.48 40.87 -44.61
CA ARG A 105 25.93 41.16 -44.67
C ARG A 105 26.51 41.26 -46.10
N PRO A 106 26.17 40.40 -47.07
CA PRO A 106 26.67 40.49 -48.45
C PRO A 106 26.29 41.78 -49.17
N GLN A 107 25.08 42.31 -48.93
CA GLN A 107 24.63 43.56 -49.57
C GLN A 107 25.37 44.78 -49.04
N ALA A 108 25.67 44.81 -47.73
CA ALA A 108 26.51 45.86 -47.15
C ALA A 108 27.95 45.82 -47.69
N ALA A 109 28.50 44.63 -47.96
CA ALA A 109 29.82 44.48 -48.58
C ALA A 109 29.85 44.90 -50.06
N LEU A 110 28.77 44.62 -50.82
CA LEU A 110 28.62 45.09 -52.20
C LEU A 110 28.49 46.61 -52.30
N SER A 111 27.84 47.25 -51.33
CA SER A 111 27.75 48.72 -51.24
C SER A 111 29.08 49.41 -50.91
N LEU A 112 30.11 48.66 -50.49
CA LEU A 112 31.47 49.16 -50.22
C LEU A 112 32.44 48.87 -51.40
N LEU A 113 31.97 48.19 -52.44
CA LEU A 113 32.74 47.81 -53.64
C LEU A 113 32.26 48.49 -54.93
N GLY A 114 31.10 49.15 -54.91
CA GLY A 114 30.61 50.03 -55.98
C GLY A 114 30.72 51.49 -55.59
#